data_AF-A0A954HMN5-F1
#
_entry.id   AF-A0A954HMN5-F1
#
_cell.length_a   1.000
_cell.length_b   1.000
_cell.length_c   1.000
_cell.angle_alpha   90.00
_cell.angle_beta   90.00
_cell.angle_gamma   90.00
#
_symmetry.space_group_name_H-M   'P 1'
#
loop_
_entity.id
_entity.type
_entity.pdbx_description
1 polymer ?
#
loop_
_entity_poly.entity_id
_entity_poly.type
_entity_poly.pdbx_seq_one_letter_code
_entity_poly.pdbx_strand_id
1 'polypeptide(L)'
;ISLELRTLIEDVIFNRNAEATEKLVEYSQNHGMGKTEEKVKILEWRSLPLADRISYSLVKGIADFIEQDSEEARLELQGPVKVIEGPLMDGMNVVGDLFGQGKMFLPQVVKSARVMKKAVAYLQPFIEAEKDFTQKPKAKILLATVKGDVHDIGKNIVGVVLACNSFEV
;
A
#
# COMPACT_ATOMS: atom_id res chain seq x y z
N ILE A 1 16.46 -28.10 7.64
CA ILE A 1 15.36 -27.39 6.95
C ILE A 1 14.26 -28.42 6.72
N SER A 2 13.01 -28.15 7.13
CA SER A 2 11.89 -29.08 6.85
C SER A 2 11.73 -29.27 5.35
N LEU A 3 11.23 -30.43 4.91
CA LEU A 3 11.04 -30.72 3.49
C LEU A 3 10.13 -29.66 2.84
N GLU A 4 9.09 -29.25 3.55
CA GLU A 4 8.15 -28.20 3.16
C GLU A 4 8.81 -26.83 2.97
N LEU A 5 9.61 -26.36 3.94
CA LEU A 5 10.31 -25.08 3.83
C LEU A 5 11.31 -25.09 2.66
N ARG A 6 11.97 -26.23 2.43
CA ARG A 6 12.87 -26.38 1.29
C ARG A 6 12.12 -26.24 -0.04
N THR A 7 10.98 -26.91 -0.19
CA THR A 7 10.15 -26.81 -1.39
C THR A 7 9.67 -25.39 -1.63
N LEU A 8 9.19 -24.69 -0.60
CA LEU A 8 8.75 -23.30 -0.71
C LEU A 8 9.88 -22.34 -1.13
N ILE A 9 11.09 -22.55 -0.61
CA ILE A 9 12.28 -21.77 -1.01
C ILE A 9 12.66 -22.08 -2.46
N GLU A 10 12.68 -23.36 -2.85
CA GLU A 10 12.98 -23.77 -4.23
C GLU A 10 11.93 -23.24 -5.22
N ASP A 11 10.65 -23.21 -4.85
CA ASP A 11 9.59 -22.67 -5.70
C ASP A 11 9.77 -21.18 -5.98
N VAL A 12 10.28 -20.43 -5.00
CA VAL A 12 10.63 -19.00 -5.15
C VAL A 12 11.89 -18.82 -5.99
N ILE A 13 12.97 -19.55 -5.67
CA ILE A 13 14.26 -19.41 -6.38
C ILE A 13 14.15 -19.85 -7.84
N PHE A 14 13.44 -20.94 -8.12
CA PHE A 14 13.30 -21.51 -9.46
C PHE A 14 12.02 -21.05 -10.18
N ASN A 15 11.25 -20.14 -9.59
CA ASN A 15 10.01 -19.61 -10.16
C ASN A 15 9.05 -20.71 -10.66
N ARG A 16 8.87 -21.77 -9.86
CA ARG A 16 8.04 -22.94 -10.24
C ARG A 16 6.55 -22.67 -10.09
N ASN A 17 6.18 -21.65 -9.33
CA ASN A 17 4.80 -21.29 -9.03
C ASN A 17 4.63 -19.77 -8.98
N ALA A 18 3.61 -19.24 -9.65
CA ALA A 18 3.29 -17.81 -9.63
C ALA A 18 2.96 -17.28 -8.22
N GLU A 19 2.48 -18.15 -7.33
CA GLU A 19 2.15 -17.86 -5.94
C GLU A 19 3.28 -18.23 -4.96
N ALA A 20 4.45 -18.64 -5.44
CA ALA A 20 5.54 -19.15 -4.59
C ALA A 20 5.90 -18.17 -3.46
N THR A 21 5.97 -16.88 -3.79
CA THR A 21 6.25 -15.81 -2.82
C THR A 21 5.18 -15.73 -1.75
N GLU A 22 3.90 -15.80 -2.12
CA GLU A 22 2.79 -15.70 -1.16
C GLU A 22 2.78 -16.88 -0.19
N LYS A 23 3.01 -18.10 -0.70
CA LYS A 23 3.07 -19.33 0.10
C LYS A 23 4.25 -19.34 1.07
N LEU A 24 5.43 -18.89 0.65
CA LEU A 24 6.60 -18.81 1.53
C LEU A 24 6.37 -17.78 2.66
N VAL A 25 5.73 -16.65 2.34
CA VAL A 25 5.35 -15.65 3.34
C VAL A 25 4.35 -16.20 4.34
N GLU A 26 3.34 -16.92 3.86
CA GLU A 26 2.34 -17.54 4.73
C GLU A 26 2.97 -18.59 5.66
N TYR A 27 3.90 -19.41 5.13
CA TYR A 27 4.66 -20.38 5.92
C TYR A 27 5.52 -19.72 6.99
N SER A 28 6.23 -18.64 6.64
CA SER A 28 7.04 -17.84 7.58
C SER A 28 6.18 -17.23 8.67
N GLN A 29 5.01 -16.71 8.31
CA GLN A 29 4.05 -16.24 9.30
C GLN A 29 3.60 -17.41 10.18
N ASN A 30 3.33 -18.61 9.61
CA ASN A 30 2.79 -19.81 10.29
C ASN A 30 3.75 -20.39 11.33
N HIS A 31 5.05 -20.22 11.11
CA HIS A 31 6.12 -20.80 11.93
C HIS A 31 6.93 -19.75 12.70
N GLY A 32 6.64 -18.46 12.54
CA GLY A 32 7.08 -17.42 13.47
C GLY A 32 6.28 -17.50 14.78
N MET A 33 6.90 -17.11 15.91
CA MET A 33 6.23 -17.05 17.22
C MET A 33 4.95 -16.20 17.14
N GLY A 34 3.76 -16.80 16.99
CA GLY A 34 2.50 -16.04 17.10
C GLY A 34 1.21 -16.57 16.45
N LYS A 35 1.12 -17.83 15.99
CA LYS A 35 0.03 -18.22 15.05
C LYS A 35 -1.27 -18.80 15.59
N THR A 36 -1.42 -19.08 16.88
CA THR A 36 -2.68 -19.67 17.35
C THR A 36 -3.81 -18.63 17.55
N GLU A 37 -3.55 -17.32 17.44
CA GLU A 37 -4.56 -16.28 17.73
C GLU A 37 -5.26 -15.64 16.52
N GLU A 38 -4.83 -15.90 15.27
CA GLU A 38 -5.17 -15.03 14.14
C GLU A 38 -6.58 -15.18 13.55
N LYS A 39 -7.25 -16.33 13.66
CA LYS A 39 -8.58 -16.52 13.03
C LYS A 39 -9.77 -15.99 13.84
N VAL A 40 -9.60 -15.67 15.13
CA VAL A 40 -10.67 -15.15 15.99
C VAL A 40 -10.60 -13.61 16.15
N LYS A 41 -9.43 -12.99 15.95
CA LYS A 41 -9.21 -11.53 16.03
C LYS A 41 -9.71 -10.71 14.82
N ILE A 42 -10.48 -11.31 13.91
CA ILE A 42 -10.76 -10.75 12.56
C ILE A 42 -11.49 -9.39 12.58
N LEU A 43 -12.08 -8.95 13.71
CA LEU A 43 -12.82 -7.68 13.77
C LEU A 43 -12.43 -6.72 14.91
N GLU A 44 -11.55 -7.07 15.85
CA GLU A 44 -11.22 -6.15 16.96
C GLU A 44 -10.59 -4.85 16.44
N TRP A 45 -9.71 -4.95 15.44
CA TRP A 45 -9.09 -3.80 14.81
C TRP A 45 -10.10 -2.93 14.04
N ARG A 46 -11.27 -3.46 13.64
CA ARG A 46 -12.33 -2.68 12.97
C ARG A 46 -13.03 -1.69 13.91
N SER A 47 -12.93 -1.91 15.22
CA SER A 47 -13.43 -0.99 16.25
C SER A 47 -12.45 0.15 16.57
N LEU A 48 -11.24 0.14 15.99
CA LEU A 48 -10.27 1.22 16.17
C LEU A 48 -10.72 2.50 15.42
N PRO A 49 -10.19 3.67 15.81
CA PRO A 49 -10.32 4.90 15.03
C PRO A 49 -9.88 4.71 13.57
N LEU A 50 -10.49 5.46 12.66
CA LEU A 50 -10.31 5.31 11.22
C LEU A 50 -8.83 5.32 10.78
N ALA A 51 -8.05 6.28 11.28
CA ALA A 51 -6.61 6.38 10.98
C ALA A 51 -5.85 5.11 11.40
N ASP A 52 -6.16 4.56 12.57
CA ASP A 52 -5.56 3.34 13.09
C ASP A 52 -5.98 2.10 12.27
N ARG A 53 -7.22 2.06 11.76
CA ARG A 53 -7.69 0.98 10.86
C ARG A 53 -6.91 0.97 9.54
N ILE A 54 -6.69 2.15 8.97
CA ILE A 54 -5.91 2.32 7.73
C ILE A 54 -4.45 1.91 7.99
N SER A 55 -3.84 2.40 9.07
CA SER A 55 -2.47 2.03 9.44
C SER A 55 -2.35 0.53 9.70
N TYR A 56 -3.32 -0.08 10.40
CA TYR A 56 -3.34 -1.52 10.65
C TYR A 56 -3.42 -2.32 9.34
N SER A 57 -4.30 -1.91 8.43
CA SER A 57 -4.45 -2.54 7.10
C SER A 57 -3.16 -2.48 6.29
N LEU A 58 -2.45 -1.35 6.31
CA LEU A 58 -1.15 -1.19 5.66
C LEU A 58 -0.10 -2.10 6.29
N VAL A 59 0.11 -2.02 7.61
CA VAL A 59 1.14 -2.80 8.33
C VAL A 59 0.92 -4.31 8.21
N LYS A 60 -0.34 -4.75 8.19
CA LYS A 60 -0.69 -6.17 8.05
C LYS A 60 -0.86 -6.62 6.59
N GLY A 61 -0.88 -5.70 5.64
CA GLY A 61 -1.09 -6.00 4.22
C GLY A 61 -2.50 -6.54 3.90
N ILE A 62 -3.53 -6.02 4.58
CA ILE A 62 -4.94 -6.40 4.41
C ILE A 62 -5.61 -5.45 3.41
N ALA A 63 -6.15 -5.98 2.32
CA ALA A 63 -6.72 -5.19 1.23
C ALA A 63 -8.26 -5.11 1.23
N ASP A 64 -8.93 -5.83 2.14
CA ASP A 64 -10.38 -6.07 2.05
C ASP A 64 -11.21 -4.81 2.34
N PHE A 65 -10.81 -4.03 3.35
CA PHE A 65 -11.56 -2.86 3.81
C PHE A 65 -10.93 -1.52 3.40
N ILE A 66 -9.79 -1.54 2.72
CA ILE A 66 -9.00 -0.32 2.48
C ILE A 66 -9.75 0.71 1.64
N GLU A 67 -10.59 0.29 0.69
CA GLU A 67 -11.39 1.20 -0.12
C GLU A 67 -12.49 1.87 0.71
N GLN A 68 -13.17 1.10 1.57
CA GLN A 68 -14.21 1.61 2.47
C GLN A 68 -13.63 2.60 3.49
N ASP A 69 -12.49 2.26 4.10
CA ASP A 69 -11.81 3.14 5.04
C ASP A 69 -11.25 4.39 4.32
N SER A 70 -10.75 4.25 3.09
CA SER A 70 -10.29 5.39 2.29
C SER A 70 -11.44 6.35 1.95
N GLU A 71 -12.63 5.82 1.66
CA GLU A 71 -13.83 6.64 1.39
C GLU A 71 -14.31 7.38 2.64
N GLU A 72 -14.40 6.67 3.77
CA GLU A 72 -14.75 7.29 5.05
C GLU A 72 -13.78 8.44 5.39
N ALA A 73 -12.48 8.21 5.17
CA ALA A 73 -11.45 9.22 5.42
C ALA A 73 -11.54 10.39 4.44
N ARG A 74 -11.90 10.13 3.17
CA ARG A 74 -12.10 11.17 2.15
C ARG A 74 -13.24 12.10 2.53
N LEU A 75 -14.33 11.54 3.07
CA LEU A 75 -15.48 12.29 3.55
C LEU A 75 -15.15 13.10 4.82
N GLU A 76 -14.44 12.51 5.78
CA GLU A 76 -14.05 13.19 7.03
C GLU A 76 -13.03 14.32 6.80
N LEU A 77 -11.99 14.07 6.00
CA LEU A 77 -10.91 15.02 5.74
C LEU A 77 -11.25 16.04 4.63
N GLN A 78 -12.36 15.84 3.93
CA GLN A 78 -12.82 16.68 2.81
C GLN A 78 -11.72 16.90 1.76
N GLY A 79 -11.14 15.80 1.27
CA GLY A 79 -10.14 15.87 0.21
C GLY A 79 -9.40 14.55 0.01
N PRO A 80 -9.40 13.97 -1.20
CA PRO A 80 -8.73 12.69 -1.47
C PRO A 80 -7.22 12.76 -1.27
N VAL A 81 -6.58 13.90 -1.58
CA VAL A 81 -5.14 14.10 -1.37
C VAL A 81 -4.77 14.06 0.11
N LYS A 82 -5.61 14.62 0.99
CA LYS A 82 -5.37 14.61 2.44
C LYS A 82 -5.39 13.20 3.03
N VAL A 83 -6.17 12.29 2.46
CA VAL A 83 -6.16 10.87 2.88
C VAL A 83 -4.82 10.21 2.54
N ILE A 84 -4.27 10.54 1.37
CA ILE A 84 -2.96 10.04 0.91
C ILE A 84 -1.83 10.59 1.76
N GLU A 85 -1.80 11.91 1.99
CA GLU A 85 -0.73 12.59 2.74
C GLU A 85 -0.83 12.40 4.26
N GLY A 86 -2.01 12.07 4.78
CA GLY A 86 -2.24 11.78 6.20
C GLY A 86 -2.20 10.28 6.50
N PRO A 87 -3.35 9.63 6.75
CA PRO A 87 -3.40 8.28 7.32
C PRO A 87 -2.69 7.22 6.47
N LEU A 88 -2.71 7.34 5.14
CA LEU A 88 -1.99 6.39 4.28
C LEU A 88 -0.47 6.55 4.35
N MET A 89 0.03 7.79 4.36
CA MET A 89 1.45 8.08 4.51
C MET A 89 1.95 7.69 5.90
N ASP A 90 1.19 8.01 6.94
CA ASP A 90 1.53 7.66 8.32
C ASP A 90 1.65 6.14 8.49
N GLY A 91 0.70 5.37 7.93
CA GLY A 91 0.80 3.91 7.94
C GLY A 91 2.03 3.38 7.18
N MET A 92 2.39 4.00 6.05
CA MET A 92 3.59 3.63 5.31
C MET A 92 4.89 4.03 6.01
N ASN A 93 4.90 5.12 6.79
CA ASN A 93 6.04 5.48 7.64
C ASN A 93 6.29 4.40 8.70
N VAL A 94 5.23 3.88 9.33
CA VAL A 94 5.34 2.76 10.28
C VAL A 94 5.90 1.50 9.59
N VAL A 95 5.44 1.18 8.39
CA VAL A 95 5.99 0.07 7.58
C VAL A 95 7.48 0.27 7.31
N GLY A 96 7.88 1.49 6.94
CA GLY A 96 9.28 1.87 6.71
C GLY A 96 10.14 1.72 7.96
N ASP A 97 9.67 2.21 9.11
CA ASP A 97 10.37 2.09 10.39
C ASP A 97 10.56 0.62 10.81
N LEU A 98 9.50 -0.19 10.67
CA LEU A 98 9.57 -1.62 10.99
C LEU A 98 10.53 -2.36 10.07
N PHE A 99 10.56 -2.02 8.78
CA PHE A 99 11.52 -2.57 7.83
C PHE A 99 12.95 -2.15 8.16
N GLY A 100 13.19 -0.86 8.43
CA GLY A 100 14.49 -0.32 8.81
C GLY A 100 15.03 -0.90 10.12
N GLN A 101 14.16 -1.27 11.05
CA GLN A 101 14.51 -1.96 12.30
C GLN A 101 14.69 -3.48 12.12
N GLY A 102 14.48 -4.03 10.92
CA GLY A 102 14.53 -5.49 10.67
C GLY A 102 13.38 -6.27 11.30
N LYS A 103 12.30 -5.60 11.74
CA LYS A 103 11.08 -6.21 12.30
C LYS A 103 10.05 -6.57 11.23
N MET A 104 10.23 -6.07 10.02
CA MET A 104 9.44 -6.41 8.85
C MET A 104 10.38 -6.80 7.70
N PHE A 105 9.96 -7.78 6.90
CA PHE A 105 10.74 -8.30 5.77
C PHE A 105 10.17 -7.84 4.43
N LEU A 106 11.01 -7.88 3.39
CA LEU A 106 10.67 -7.41 2.06
C LEU A 106 9.30 -7.93 1.54
N PRO A 107 8.93 -9.22 1.70
CA PRO A 107 7.63 -9.67 1.22
C PRO A 107 6.42 -9.05 1.95
N GLN A 108 6.58 -8.69 3.24
CA GLN A 108 5.55 -7.99 4.00
C GLN A 108 5.41 -6.54 3.53
N VAL A 109 6.54 -5.88 3.23
CA VAL A 109 6.55 -4.54 2.65
C VAL A 109 5.86 -4.53 1.29
N VAL A 110 6.08 -5.56 0.45
CA VAL A 110 5.39 -5.70 -0.85
C VAL A 110 3.88 -5.87 -0.67
N LYS A 111 3.42 -6.65 0.32
CA LYS A 111 1.99 -6.74 0.65
C LYS A 111 1.41 -5.40 1.10
N SER A 112 2.14 -4.65 1.92
CA SER A 112 1.75 -3.31 2.38
C SER A 112 1.63 -2.34 1.20
N ALA A 113 2.60 -2.36 0.29
CA ALA A 113 2.59 -1.56 -0.93
C ALA A 113 1.39 -1.89 -1.85
N ARG A 114 0.96 -3.16 -1.90
CA ARG A 114 -0.25 -3.56 -2.65
C ARG A 114 -1.51 -2.91 -2.06
N VAL A 115 -1.63 -2.86 -0.73
CA VAL A 115 -2.74 -2.18 -0.04
C VAL A 115 -2.71 -0.68 -0.33
N MET A 116 -1.55 -0.04 -0.20
CA MET A 116 -1.35 1.37 -0.53
C MET A 116 -1.77 1.68 -1.97
N LYS A 117 -1.32 0.87 -2.94
CA LYS A 117 -1.66 1.04 -4.35
C LYS A 117 -3.17 0.91 -4.60
N LYS A 118 -3.85 -0.01 -3.92
CA LYS A 118 -5.31 -0.17 -4.00
C LYS A 118 -6.04 1.05 -3.46
N ALA A 119 -5.62 1.58 -2.30
CA ALA A 119 -6.18 2.80 -1.72
C ALA A 119 -6.04 4.02 -2.65
N VAL A 120 -4.84 4.24 -3.18
CA VAL A 120 -4.57 5.35 -4.11
C VAL A 120 -5.37 5.19 -5.40
N ALA A 121 -5.47 3.97 -5.95
CA ALA A 121 -6.27 3.71 -7.14
C ALA A 121 -7.77 4.00 -6.92
N TYR A 122 -8.28 3.76 -5.72
CA TYR A 122 -9.64 4.12 -5.34
C TYR A 122 -9.85 5.65 -5.26
N LEU A 123 -8.88 6.38 -4.71
CA LEU A 123 -8.97 7.84 -4.54
C LEU A 123 -8.74 8.61 -5.85
N GLN A 124 -8.03 7.99 -6.80
CA GLN A 124 -7.63 8.59 -8.07
C GLN A 124 -8.77 9.30 -8.84
N PRO A 125 -9.96 8.69 -9.05
CA PRO A 125 -11.05 9.34 -9.78
C PRO A 125 -11.59 10.58 -9.07
N PHE A 126 -11.51 10.64 -7.74
CA PHE A 126 -11.95 11.80 -6.96
C PHE A 126 -10.96 12.97 -7.09
N ILE A 127 -9.65 12.67 -7.17
CA ILE A 127 -8.63 13.69 -7.45
C ILE A 127 -8.84 14.27 -8.85
N GLU A 128 -9.08 13.41 -9.84
CA GLU A 128 -9.33 13.84 -11.21
C GLU A 128 -10.64 14.61 -11.38
N ALA A 129 -11.67 14.32 -10.58
CA ALA A 129 -12.92 15.06 -10.61
C ALA A 129 -12.79 16.52 -10.12
N GLU A 130 -11.74 16.83 -9.34
CA GLU A 130 -11.41 18.21 -8.94
C GLU A 130 -10.74 19.00 -10.08
N LYS A 131 -10.40 18.35 -11.20
CA LYS A 131 -9.75 18.99 -12.35
C LYS A 131 -10.72 19.89 -13.11
N ASP A 132 -10.32 21.16 -13.28
CA ASP A 132 -10.97 22.08 -14.20
C ASP A 132 -10.45 21.86 -15.63
N PHE A 133 -11.24 21.16 -16.45
CA PHE A 133 -10.92 20.86 -17.85
C PHE A 133 -11.01 22.07 -18.80
N THR A 134 -11.48 23.22 -18.32
CA THR A 134 -11.64 24.41 -19.16
C THR A 134 -10.34 25.21 -19.33
N GLN A 135 -9.33 24.93 -18.51
CA GLN A 135 -8.08 25.68 -18.49
C GLN A 135 -7.02 25.08 -19.41
N LYS A 136 -6.35 25.94 -20.19
CA LYS A 136 -5.18 25.54 -20.98
C LYS A 136 -4.01 25.15 -20.08
N PRO A 137 -3.14 24.20 -20.51
CA PRO A 137 -1.96 23.85 -19.75
C PRO A 137 -1.06 25.06 -19.50
N LYS A 138 -0.66 25.29 -18.25
CA LYS A 138 0.24 26.37 -17.81
C LYS A 138 1.67 26.12 -18.28
N ALA A 139 2.13 24.87 -18.22
CA ALA A 139 3.46 24.42 -18.67
C ALA A 139 3.49 22.91 -18.88
N LYS A 140 4.56 22.42 -19.53
CA LYS A 140 4.89 21.01 -19.68
C LYS A 140 6.02 20.63 -18.71
N ILE A 141 5.84 19.55 -17.96
CA ILE A 141 6.78 19.02 -16.97
C ILE A 141 7.14 17.59 -17.39
N LEU A 142 8.41 17.21 -17.29
CA LEU A 142 8.86 15.82 -17.45
C LEU A 142 9.07 15.20 -16.07
N LEU A 143 8.23 14.23 -15.69
CA LEU A 143 8.42 13.43 -14.47
C LEU A 143 8.90 12.02 -14.80
N ALA A 144 9.99 11.58 -14.15
CA ALA A 144 10.56 10.25 -14.33
C ALA A 144 11.13 9.72 -13.01
N THR A 145 11.11 8.39 -12.86
CA THR A 145 11.86 7.68 -11.81
C THR A 145 13.30 7.49 -12.31
N VAL A 146 14.29 7.74 -11.45
CA VAL A 146 15.71 7.66 -11.84
C VAL A 146 16.12 6.23 -12.20
N LYS A 147 17.17 6.09 -13.01
CA LYS A 147 17.67 4.78 -13.44
C LYS A 147 18.03 3.92 -12.23
N GLY A 148 17.46 2.72 -12.16
CA GLY A 148 17.71 1.75 -11.09
C GLY A 148 16.75 1.88 -9.90
N ASP A 149 15.84 2.85 -9.91
CA ASP A 149 14.78 2.98 -8.92
C ASP A 149 13.43 2.49 -9.50
N VAL A 150 12.64 1.85 -8.66
CA VAL A 150 11.34 1.26 -8.99
C VAL A 150 10.19 1.90 -8.21
N HIS A 151 10.48 2.81 -7.28
CA HIS A 151 9.47 3.48 -6.48
C HIS A 151 8.76 4.55 -7.32
N ASP A 152 7.48 4.33 -7.63
CA ASP A 152 6.71 5.18 -8.55
C ASP A 152 5.43 5.75 -7.93
N ILE A 153 4.99 5.27 -6.77
CA ILE A 153 3.74 5.70 -6.12
C ILE A 153 3.72 7.23 -5.93
N GLY A 154 4.77 7.78 -5.31
CA GLY A 154 4.88 9.24 -5.11
C GLY A 154 4.94 10.03 -6.42
N LYS A 155 5.70 9.54 -7.42
CA LYS A 155 5.78 10.14 -8.76
C LYS A 155 4.40 10.20 -9.42
N ASN A 156 3.63 9.11 -9.34
CA ASN A 156 2.31 9.02 -9.95
C ASN A 156 1.32 9.98 -9.27
N ILE A 157 1.31 10.05 -7.93
CA ILE A 157 0.49 11.01 -7.17
C ILE A 157 0.82 12.45 -7.58
N VAL A 158 2.10 12.82 -7.61
CA VAL A 158 2.53 14.17 -8.02
C VAL A 158 2.11 14.46 -9.46
N GLY A 159 2.24 13.49 -10.37
CA GLY A 159 1.80 13.66 -11.76
C GLY A 159 0.31 13.96 -11.88
N VAL A 160 -0.52 13.28 -11.08
CA VAL A 160 -1.97 13.50 -11.06
C VAL A 160 -2.33 14.86 -10.47
N VAL A 161 -1.71 15.24 -9.35
CA VAL A 161 -1.92 16.56 -8.72
C VAL A 161 -1.53 17.70 -9.66
N LEU A 162 -0.40 17.56 -10.37
CA LEU A 162 0.03 18.53 -11.37
C LEU A 162 -0.96 18.60 -12.56
N ALA A 163 -1.44 17.45 -13.03
CA ALA A 163 -2.44 17.41 -14.10
C ALA A 163 -3.78 18.05 -13.68
N CYS A 164 -4.16 17.98 -12.40
CA CYS A 164 -5.32 18.70 -11.85
C CYS A 164 -5.10 20.21 -11.79
N ASN A 165 -3.85 20.65 -11.62
CA ASN A 165 -3.46 22.07 -11.57
C ASN A 165 -3.16 22.69 -12.96
N SER A 166 -3.66 22.04 -14.02
CA SER A 166 -3.49 22.46 -15.42
C SER A 166 -2.03 22.43 -15.88
N PHE A 167 -1.21 21.47 -15.44
CA PHE A 167 0.07 21.17 -16.07
C PHE A 167 -0.06 19.97 -17.02
N GLU A 168 0.74 19.97 -18.09
CA GLU A 168 0.97 18.77 -18.91
C GLU A 168 2.18 18.03 -18.31
N VAL A 169 2.01 16.75 -17.96
CA VAL A 169 3.02 15.93 -17.27
C VAL A 169 3.32 14.66 -18.06
#